data_AF-A0A2A5SZI3-F1
#
_entry.id   AF-A0A2A5SZI3-F1
#
_cell.length_a   1.000
_cell.length_b   1.000
_cell.length_c   1.000
_cell.angle_alpha   90.00
_cell.angle_beta   90.00
_cell.angle_gamma   90.00
#
_symmetry.space_group_name_H-M   'P 1'
#
loop_
_entity.id
_entity.type
_entity.pdbx_description
1 polymer ?
#
loop_
_entity_poly.entity_id
_entity_poly.type
_entity_poly.pdbx_seq_one_letter_code
_entity_poly.pdbx_strand_id
1 'polypeptide(L)'
;MLDGLLYHESELRIEEHYTDTAGFTDHVFALTHLLGFRFAPRIRDLNDKRLFVSASILKDLPALSSMIGQKLNIKLIEDYWDDILRLASSIR
;
A
#
# COMPACT_ATOMS: atom_id res chain seq x y z
N MET A 1 -14.19 2.75 -1.17
CA MET A 1 -13.14 3.37 -2.01
C MET A 1 -12.63 2.40 -3.06
N LEU A 2 -12.10 1.23 -2.67
CA LEU A 2 -11.72 0.16 -3.61
C LEU A 2 -12.86 -0.28 -4.53
N ASP A 3 -14.09 -0.34 -4.01
CA ASP A 3 -15.29 -0.68 -4.79
C ASP A 3 -15.51 0.23 -6.01
N GLY A 4 -15.21 1.53 -5.86
CA GLY A 4 -15.29 2.49 -6.96
C GLY A 4 -14.13 2.41 -7.96
N LEU A 5 -13.03 1.73 -7.62
CA LEU A 5 -11.95 1.40 -8.56
C LEU A 5 -12.24 0.13 -9.36
N LEU A 6 -12.92 -0.84 -8.74
CA LEU A 6 -13.18 -2.15 -9.32
C LEU A 6 -14.46 -2.18 -10.15
N TYR A 7 -15.47 -1.41 -9.75
CA TYR A 7 -16.80 -1.41 -10.36
C TYR A 7 -17.18 -0.03 -10.89
N HIS A 8 -16.23 0.69 -11.51
CA HIS A 8 -16.61 1.90 -12.25
C HIS A 8 -17.24 1.53 -13.59
N GLU A 9 -18.41 2.09 -13.91
CA GLU A 9 -19.10 1.90 -15.20
C GLU A 9 -18.46 2.73 -16.34
N SER A 10 -17.16 3.00 -16.25
CA SER A 10 -16.41 3.81 -17.22
C SER A 10 -15.41 2.94 -17.98
N GLU A 11 -15.13 3.24 -19.25
CA GLU A 11 -14.09 2.56 -20.04
C GLU A 11 -12.65 3.02 -19.69
N LEU A 12 -12.50 3.95 -18.74
CA LEU A 12 -11.21 4.50 -18.34
C LEU A 12 -10.39 3.49 -17.53
N ARG A 13 -9.19 3.16 -17.98
CA ARG A 13 -8.24 2.41 -17.16
C ARG A 13 -7.67 3.32 -16.08
N ILE A 14 -8.06 3.11 -14.83
CA ILE A 14 -7.51 3.87 -13.71
C ILE A 14 -6.07 3.39 -13.45
N GLU A 15 -5.09 4.12 -13.95
CA GLU A 15 -3.68 3.82 -13.74
C GLU A 15 -3.17 4.32 -12.38
N GLU A 16 -3.72 5.43 -11.88
CA GLU A 16 -3.27 6.07 -10.64
C GLU A 16 -4.45 6.60 -9.82
N HIS A 17 -4.53 6.19 -8.55
CA HIS A 17 -5.60 6.59 -7.63
C HIS A 17 -5.07 7.54 -6.56
N TYR A 18 -5.58 8.77 -6.58
CA TYR A 18 -5.27 9.80 -5.59
C TYR A 18 -6.32 9.78 -4.48
N THR A 19 -5.86 9.66 -3.23
CA THR A 19 -6.73 9.67 -2.06
C THR A 19 -6.29 10.72 -1.07
N ASP A 20 -7.23 11.43 -0.44
CA ASP A 20 -6.91 12.25 0.72
C ASP A 20 -6.61 11.38 1.95
N THR A 21 -6.14 12.00 3.04
CA THR A 21 -5.67 11.29 4.25
C THR A 21 -6.72 10.34 4.85
N ALA A 22 -8.02 10.62 4.70
CA ALA A 22 -9.10 9.74 5.16
C ALA A 22 -9.27 8.46 4.32
N GLY A 23 -8.76 8.43 3.09
CA GLY A 23 -8.75 7.25 2.21
C GLY A 23 -7.51 6.36 2.39
N PHE A 24 -6.58 6.76 3.26
CA PHE A 24 -5.35 6.02 3.53
C PHE A 24 -5.51 5.11 4.76
N THR A 25 -5.36 3.81 4.55
CA THR A 25 -5.06 2.83 5.61
C THR A 25 -3.98 1.90 5.09
N ASP A 26 -3.21 1.27 5.99
CA ASP A 26 -2.15 0.34 5.58
C ASP A 26 -2.69 -0.83 4.74
N HIS A 27 -3.89 -1.32 5.07
CA HIS A 27 -4.57 -2.39 4.32
C HIS A 27 -4.97 -1.95 2.91
N VAL A 28 -5.53 -0.74 2.75
CA VAL A 28 -5.88 -0.20 1.42
C VAL A 28 -4.63 0.05 0.58
N PHE A 29 -3.58 0.59 1.21
CA PHE A 29 -2.28 0.81 0.56
C PHE A 29 -1.68 -0.52 0.05
N ALA A 30 -1.73 -1.57 0.87
CA ALA A 30 -1.25 -2.91 0.48
C ALA A 30 -2.11 -3.54 -0.62
N LEU A 31 -3.43 -3.52 -0.47
CA LEU A 31 -4.36 -4.15 -1.44
C LEU A 31 -4.34 -3.48 -2.81
N THR A 32 -4.27 -2.16 -2.86
CA THR A 32 -4.20 -1.42 -4.14
C THR A 32 -2.96 -1.83 -4.94
N HIS A 33 -1.81 -1.99 -4.27
CA HIS A 33 -0.60 -2.50 -4.90
C HIS A 33 -0.76 -3.95 -5.39
N LEU A 34 -1.33 -4.84 -4.58
CA LEU A 34 -1.58 -6.24 -4.95
C LEU A 34 -2.54 -6.38 -6.14
N LEU A 35 -3.50 -5.46 -6.28
CA LEU A 35 -4.45 -5.42 -7.39
C LEU A 35 -3.89 -4.73 -8.64
N GLY A 36 -2.65 -4.22 -8.59
CA GLY A 36 -1.97 -3.62 -9.74
C GLY A 36 -2.28 -2.13 -9.95
N PHE A 37 -2.89 -1.46 -8.99
CA PHE A 37 -3.13 -0.01 -9.07
C PHE A 37 -1.93 0.77 -8.52
N ARG A 38 -1.56 1.87 -9.17
CA ARG A 38 -0.66 2.85 -8.55
C ARG A 38 -1.46 3.67 -7.56
N PHE A 39 -1.10 3.59 -6.29
CA PHE A 39 -1.77 4.31 -5.22
C PHE A 39 -0.92 5.50 -4.78
N ALA A 40 -1.46 6.71 -4.93
CA ALA A 40 -0.78 7.97 -4.64
C ALA A 40 -1.53 8.75 -3.53
N PRO A 41 -1.49 8.26 -2.27
CA PRO A 41 -2.20 8.89 -1.18
C PRO A 41 -1.52 10.21 -0.77
N ARG A 42 -2.33 11.23 -0.51
CA ARG A 42 -1.90 12.48 0.14
C ARG A 42 -1.89 12.27 1.65
N ILE A 43 -0.72 11.93 2.18
CA ILE A 43 -0.52 11.69 3.62
C ILE A 43 -0.17 13.03 4.29
N ARG A 44 -1.14 13.65 4.97
CA ARG A 44 -0.94 14.92 5.68
C ARG A 44 0.07 14.79 6.82
N ASP A 45 -0.09 13.76 7.64
CA ASP A 45 0.70 13.54 8.85
C ASP A 45 1.82 12.53 8.60
N LEU A 46 2.53 12.69 7.47
CA LEU A 46 3.57 11.75 7.05
C LEU A 46 4.64 11.61 8.13
N ASN A 47 5.04 12.71 8.77
CA ASN A 47 6.01 12.74 9.88
C ASN A 47 5.62 11.88 11.08
N ASP A 48 4.33 11.65 11.30
CA ASP A 48 3.83 10.84 12.42
C ASP A 48 3.72 9.35 12.04
N LYS A 49 3.90 9.01 10.76
CA LYS A 49 3.82 7.64 10.28
C LYS A 49 5.18 6.93 10.36
N ARG A 50 5.11 5.64 10.68
CA ARG A 50 6.26 4.74 10.63
C ARG A 50 6.26 3.97 9.32
N LEU A 51 7.26 4.21 8.48
CA LEU A 51 7.39 3.58 7.18
C LEU A 51 8.13 2.23 7.34
N PHE A 52 7.63 1.20 6.66
CA PHE A 52 8.28 -0.09 6.58
C PHE A 52 8.95 -0.21 5.21
N VAL A 53 10.28 -0.29 5.20
CA VAL A 53 11.08 -0.41 3.98
C VAL A 53 11.97 -1.63 4.05
N SER A 54 12.30 -2.22 2.90
CA SER A 54 13.30 -3.29 2.84
C SER A 54 14.67 -2.75 3.21
N ALA A 55 15.50 -3.61 3.82
CA ALA A 55 16.84 -3.23 4.26
C ALA A 55 17.76 -2.80 3.10
N SER A 56 17.48 -3.27 1.87
CA SER A 56 18.21 -2.88 0.67
C SER A 56 17.95 -1.43 0.29
N ILE A 57 16.69 -0.99 0.34
CA ILE A 57 16.26 0.36 -0.09
C ILE A 57 16.60 1.42 0.98
N LEU A 58 16.70 1.02 2.25
CA LEU A 58 17.01 1.93 3.36
C LEU A 58 18.27 2.77 3.13
N LYS A 59 19.30 2.18 2.49
CA LYS A 59 20.57 2.86 2.20
C LYS A 59 20.40 4.05 1.25
N ASP A 60 19.38 4.01 0.41
CA ASP A 60 19.12 5.01 -0.62
C ASP A 60 18.17 6.12 -0.15
N LEU A 61 17.62 6.00 1.08
CA LEU A 61 16.62 6.92 1.64
C LEU A 61 17.08 7.57 2.97
N PRO A 62 18.24 8.26 3.00
CA PRO A 62 18.78 8.83 4.24
C PRO A 62 17.82 9.87 4.87
N ALA A 63 17.10 10.63 4.03
CA ALA A 63 16.14 11.64 4.48
C ALA A 63 14.93 11.05 5.23
N LEU A 64 14.61 9.77 5.03
CA LEU A 64 13.47 9.11 5.68
C LEU A 64 13.87 8.31 6.92
N SER A 65 15.16 8.28 7.28
CA SER A 65 15.70 7.44 8.36
C SER A 65 14.97 7.61 9.70
N SER A 66 14.57 8.84 10.05
CA SER A 66 13.85 9.15 11.30
C SER A 66 12.42 8.61 11.33
N MET A 67 11.86 8.30 10.16
CA MET A 67 10.48 7.86 9.95
C MET A 67 10.38 6.35 9.74
N ILE A 68 11.51 5.68 9.55
CA ILE A 68 11.52 4.22 9.39
C ILE A 68 11.11 3.57 10.72
N GLY A 69 10.15 2.64 10.60
CA GLY A 69 9.64 1.86 11.70
C GLY A 69 10.52 0.64 12.01
N GLN A 70 9.88 -0.39 12.54
CA GLN A 70 10.55 -1.66 12.82
C GLN A 70 10.92 -2.40 11.53
N LYS A 71 11.87 -3.34 11.63
CA LYS A 71 12.27 -4.19 10.51
C LYS A 71 11.06 -4.99 10.01
N LEU A 72 10.93 -5.08 8.69
CA LEU A 72 9.89 -5.89 8.05
C LEU A 72 10.05 -7.38 8.44
N ASN A 73 8.98 -7.99 8.93
CA ASN A 73 8.95 -9.43 9.22
C ASN A 73 8.57 -10.21 7.96
N ILE A 74 9.57 -10.45 7.09
CA ILE A 74 9.38 -11.16 5.82
C ILE A 74 8.77 -12.55 6.05
N LYS A 75 9.27 -13.26 7.07
CA LYS A 75 8.78 -14.61 7.39
C LYS A 75 7.28 -14.62 7.69
N LEU A 76 6.78 -13.62 8.43
CA LEU A 76 5.35 -13.50 8.69
C LEU A 76 4.55 -13.26 7.39
N ILE A 77 5.08 -12.46 6.47
CA ILE A 77 4.44 -12.22 5.17
C ILE A 77 4.40 -13.51 4.35
N GLU A 78 5.50 -14.28 4.34
CA GLU A 78 5.60 -15.57 3.67
C GLU A 78 4.64 -16.60 4.28
N ASP A 79 4.58 -16.70 5.61
CA ASP A 79 3.73 -17.63 6.34
C ASP A 79 2.23 -17.40 6.05
N TYR A 80 1.83 -16.15 5.74
CA TYR A 80 0.44 -15.77 5.41
C TYR A 80 0.24 -15.39 3.94
N TRP A 81 1.19 -15.69 3.06
CA TRP A 81 1.17 -15.23 1.67
C TRP A 81 -0.06 -15.73 0.91
N ASP A 82 -0.42 -17.00 1.08
CA ASP A 82 -1.58 -17.60 0.42
C ASP A 82 -2.90 -16.96 0.87
N ASP A 83 -3.01 -16.59 2.15
CA ASP A 83 -4.19 -15.90 2.68
C ASP A 83 -4.31 -14.48 2.11
N ILE A 84 -3.18 -13.77 1.97
CA ILE A 84 -3.12 -12.44 1.35
C ILE A 84 -3.56 -12.51 -0.12
N LEU A 85 -3.03 -13.48 -0.87
CA LEU A 85 -3.42 -13.69 -2.27
C LEU A 85 -4.90 -14.07 -2.38
N ARG A 86 -5.39 -14.95 -1.51
CA ARG A 86 -6.82 -15.32 -1.48
C ARG A 86 -7.69 -14.10 -1.23
N LEU A 87 -7.34 -13.25 -0.27
CA LEU A 87 -8.07 -12.01 0.02
C LEU A 87 -8.10 -11.08 -1.20
N ALA A 88 -6.93 -10.81 -1.79
CA ALA A 88 -6.83 -9.98 -2.99
C ALA A 88 -7.64 -10.56 -4.17
N SER A 89 -7.61 -11.88 -4.35
CA SER A 89 -8.37 -12.55 -5.41
C SER A 89 -9.88 -12.50 -5.20
N SER A 90 -10.37 -12.59 -3.95
CA SER A 90 -11.80 -12.52 -3.65
C SER A 90 -12.45 -11.15 -3.91
N ILE A 91 -11.61 -10.12 -4.05
CA ILE A 91 -12.03 -8.76 -4.35
C ILE A 91 -12.26 -8.58 -5.88
N ARG A 92 -11.65 -9.44 -6.72
CA ARG A 92 -11.69 -9.36 -8.19
C ARG A 92 -12.54 -10.48 -8.80
#